data_AF-A0A958DJU3-F1
#
_entry.id   AF-A0A958DJU3-F1
#
_cell.length_a   1.000
_cell.length_b   1.000
_cell.length_c   1.000
_cell.angle_alpha   90.00
_cell.angle_beta   90.00
_cell.angle_gamma   90.00
#
_symmetry.space_group_name_H-M   'P 1'
#
loop_
_entity.id
_entity.type
_entity.pdbx_description
1 polymer ?
#
loop_
_entity_poly.entity_id
_entity_poly.type
_entity_poly.pdbx_seq_one_letter_code
_entity_poly.pdbx_strand_id
1 'polypeptide(L)'
;MKIQAVWWLAGWFYITFGLPLSATPVNTPDTLKILAIRVAFQPDDATTTTGDGQFDLGQSSDPFQIDPPPHNRSYFQDHLRFAENYFARVSRGNLVLESEVFPQGMDAVYQLDLKMTDYNPNTSASAIDEGLARLLRDAFQKADEDPAIDFSRYNSFIVFHAGVGRDIDFGFDDTPQDIPSLFITSQFLQNNLGIDGIPVDG
;
A
#
# COMPACT_ATOMS: atom_id res chain seq x y z
N MET A 1 -69.34 -37.18 57.84
CA MET A 1 -68.52 -37.79 56.78
C MET A 1 -67.66 -36.69 56.18
N LYS A 2 -66.33 -36.75 56.40
CA LYS A 2 -65.35 -35.74 55.94
C LYS A 2 -65.02 -36.00 54.46
N ILE A 3 -64.90 -34.95 53.65
CA ILE A 3 -64.07 -34.97 52.44
C ILE A 3 -63.27 -33.66 52.40
N GLN A 4 -61.94 -33.79 52.32
CA GLN A 4 -60.96 -32.71 52.23
C GLN A 4 -60.79 -32.28 50.77
N ALA A 5 -60.56 -30.98 50.56
CA ALA A 5 -60.12 -30.43 49.28
C ALA A 5 -58.59 -30.29 49.26
N VAL A 6 -57.97 -30.78 48.19
CA VAL A 6 -56.54 -30.67 47.89
C VAL A 6 -56.33 -29.42 47.03
N TRP A 7 -55.36 -28.59 47.42
CA TRP A 7 -54.91 -27.42 46.67
C TRP A 7 -53.75 -27.82 45.75
N TRP A 8 -53.80 -27.45 44.47
CA TRP A 8 -52.63 -27.47 43.58
C TRP A 8 -52.05 -26.06 43.49
N LEU A 9 -50.82 -25.89 43.98
CA LEU A 9 -49.99 -24.71 43.71
C LEU A 9 -49.22 -24.94 42.41
N ALA A 10 -49.49 -24.13 41.39
CA ALA A 10 -48.65 -24.06 40.19
C ALA A 10 -47.54 -23.03 40.43
N GLY A 11 -46.33 -23.49 40.71
CA GLY A 11 -45.14 -22.64 40.80
C GLY A 11 -44.49 -22.47 39.43
N TRP A 12 -44.23 -21.22 39.03
CA TRP A 12 -43.43 -20.88 37.86
C TRP A 12 -41.98 -20.67 38.30
N PHE A 13 -41.06 -21.53 37.87
CA PHE A 13 -39.62 -21.31 38.02
C PHE A 13 -39.12 -20.50 36.83
N TYR A 14 -38.71 -19.25 37.06
CA TYR A 14 -37.87 -18.52 36.12
C TYR A 14 -36.40 -18.85 36.43
N ILE A 15 -35.77 -19.65 35.59
CA ILE A 15 -34.31 -19.82 35.62
C ILE A 15 -33.71 -18.70 34.79
N THR A 16 -33.23 -17.64 35.43
CA THR A 16 -32.35 -16.65 34.79
C THR A 16 -30.96 -17.24 34.67
N PHE A 17 -30.56 -17.62 33.45
CA PHE A 17 -29.14 -17.87 33.15
C PHE A 17 -28.41 -16.54 33.11
N GLY A 18 -27.79 -16.16 34.23
CA GLY A 18 -26.77 -15.11 34.24
C GLY A 18 -25.53 -15.64 33.55
N LEU A 19 -25.36 -15.38 32.26
CA LEU A 19 -24.07 -15.56 31.61
C LEU A 19 -23.09 -14.59 32.27
N PRO A 20 -21.96 -15.05 32.83
CA PRO A 20 -20.92 -14.11 33.21
C PRO A 20 -20.51 -13.33 31.97
N LEU A 21 -20.64 -12.00 32.00
CA LEU A 21 -19.96 -11.15 31.04
C LEU A 21 -18.47 -11.35 31.27
N SER A 22 -17.86 -12.27 30.53
CA SER A 22 -16.42 -12.26 30.35
C SER A 22 -16.08 -10.91 29.74
N ALA A 23 -15.39 -10.06 30.50
CA ALA A 23 -14.77 -8.88 29.93
C ALA A 23 -13.85 -9.36 28.80
N THR A 24 -14.20 -9.02 27.57
CA THR A 24 -13.28 -9.22 26.44
C THR A 24 -12.01 -8.46 26.78
N PRO A 25 -10.82 -9.09 26.72
CA PRO A 25 -9.58 -8.35 26.91
C PRO A 25 -9.58 -7.15 25.96
N VAL A 26 -9.27 -5.97 26.51
CA VAL A 26 -9.04 -4.78 25.70
C VAL A 26 -7.75 -5.05 24.94
N ASN A 27 -7.87 -5.56 23.71
CA ASN A 27 -6.76 -5.52 22.77
C ASN A 27 -6.61 -4.08 22.34
N THR A 28 -5.49 -3.47 22.72
CA THR A 28 -5.05 -2.24 22.05
C THR A 28 -4.80 -2.62 20.58
N PRO A 29 -5.40 -1.93 19.61
CA PRO A 29 -5.16 -2.21 18.20
C PRO A 29 -3.68 -2.05 17.85
N ASP A 30 -3.14 -2.99 17.06
CA ASP A 30 -1.83 -2.79 16.43
C ASP A 30 -1.97 -1.75 15.33
N THR A 31 -1.02 -0.82 15.24
CA THR A 31 -1.04 0.27 14.25
C THR A 31 0.17 0.17 13.32
N LEU A 32 -0.10 0.04 12.02
CA LEU A 32 0.92 0.11 10.98
C LEU A 32 0.89 1.52 10.37
N LYS A 33 2.01 2.24 10.46
CA LYS A 33 2.17 3.60 9.95
C LYS A 33 2.91 3.54 8.63
N ILE A 34 2.21 3.87 7.56
CA ILE A 34 2.65 3.69 6.18
C ILE A 34 3.08 5.05 5.61
N LEU A 35 4.34 5.15 5.20
CA LEU A 35 4.80 6.22 4.31
C LEU A 35 4.72 5.73 2.88
N ALA A 36 3.86 6.33 2.08
CA ALA A 36 3.82 6.12 0.64
C ALA A 36 4.46 7.31 -0.07
N ILE A 37 5.41 7.05 -0.96
CA ILE A 37 6.02 8.09 -1.80
C ILE A 37 5.65 7.88 -3.26
N ARG A 38 5.46 8.97 -4.00
CA ARG A 38 5.23 8.96 -5.44
C ARG A 38 6.47 9.42 -6.17
N VAL A 39 6.96 8.59 -7.07
CA VAL A 39 8.15 8.87 -7.88
C VAL A 39 7.82 8.87 -9.37
N ALA A 40 8.45 9.76 -10.11
CA ALA A 40 8.38 9.79 -11.57
C ALA A 40 9.79 9.66 -12.15
N PHE A 41 9.88 9.12 -13.37
CA PHE A 41 11.13 8.93 -14.09
C PHE A 41 11.43 10.13 -14.97
N GLN A 42 12.68 10.29 -15.43
CA GLN A 42 12.95 11.31 -16.45
C GLN A 42 12.09 11.05 -17.69
N PRO A 43 11.40 12.09 -18.23
CA PRO A 43 10.56 11.89 -19.39
C PRO A 43 11.29 11.34 -20.60
N ASP A 44 10.66 10.42 -21.33
CA ASP A 44 11.16 9.91 -22.61
C ASP A 44 10.03 9.49 -23.57
N ASP A 45 10.41 9.01 -24.75
CA ASP A 45 9.54 8.51 -25.80
C ASP A 45 9.78 7.01 -26.07
N ALA A 46 10.28 6.27 -25.07
CA ALA A 46 10.60 4.86 -25.23
C ALA A 46 9.32 4.04 -25.44
N THR A 47 9.24 3.35 -26.58
CA THR A 47 8.08 2.48 -26.89
C THR A 47 8.11 1.14 -26.15
N THR A 48 9.17 0.88 -25.38
CA THR A 48 9.38 -0.36 -24.61
C THR A 48 8.87 -0.24 -23.17
N THR A 49 8.31 0.91 -22.81
CA THR A 49 7.62 1.19 -21.55
C THR A 49 6.26 1.82 -21.83
N THR A 50 5.34 1.71 -20.87
CA THR A 50 4.03 2.37 -20.94
C THR A 50 4.12 3.79 -20.40
N GLY A 51 3.66 4.75 -21.21
CA GLY A 51 3.70 6.18 -20.87
C GLY A 51 5.06 6.81 -21.18
N ASP A 52 5.29 8.01 -20.67
CA ASP A 52 6.50 8.80 -20.90
C ASP A 52 7.39 8.87 -19.66
N GLY A 53 7.14 8.03 -18.64
CA GLY A 53 7.81 8.10 -17.34
C GLY A 53 7.16 9.04 -16.32
N GLN A 54 6.03 9.67 -16.64
CA GLN A 54 5.24 10.51 -15.74
C GLN A 54 3.88 9.88 -15.39
N PHE A 55 3.25 10.37 -14.31
CA PHE A 55 1.87 9.97 -14.00
C PHE A 55 0.89 10.64 -14.96
N ASP A 56 -0.15 9.93 -15.38
CA ASP A 56 -1.21 10.52 -16.19
C ASP A 56 -2.08 11.43 -15.31
N LEU A 57 -1.88 12.74 -15.46
CA LEU A 57 -2.66 13.79 -14.78
C LEU A 57 -3.84 14.28 -15.64
N GLY A 58 -4.13 13.59 -16.74
CA GLY A 58 -5.21 13.90 -17.64
C GLY A 58 -6.60 13.74 -17.02
N GLN A 59 -7.61 13.83 -17.87
CA GLN A 59 -8.99 13.55 -17.51
C GLN A 59 -9.46 12.43 -18.41
N SER A 60 -10.00 11.36 -17.83
CA SER A 60 -10.66 10.33 -18.63
C SER A 60 -11.94 10.90 -19.24
N SER A 61 -12.11 10.70 -20.55
CA SER A 61 -13.37 10.95 -21.24
C SER A 61 -14.30 9.72 -21.26
N ASP A 62 -13.80 8.56 -20.82
CA ASP A 62 -14.55 7.30 -20.81
C ASP A 62 -15.00 6.97 -19.37
N PRO A 63 -16.31 7.04 -19.06
CA PRO A 63 -16.81 6.75 -17.71
C PRO A 63 -16.62 5.29 -17.28
N PHE A 64 -16.24 4.39 -18.19
CA PHE A 64 -15.97 2.98 -17.91
C PHE A 64 -14.48 2.64 -17.95
N GLN A 65 -13.59 3.63 -18.12
CA GLN A 65 -12.16 3.38 -18.06
C GLN A 65 -11.81 2.76 -16.71
N ILE A 66 -11.15 1.61 -16.76
CA ILE A 66 -10.54 1.01 -15.58
C ILE A 66 -9.34 1.88 -15.22
N ASP A 67 -9.26 2.24 -13.94
CA ASP A 67 -8.16 3.02 -13.40
C ASP A 67 -7.96 4.40 -14.09
N PRO A 68 -8.99 5.27 -14.10
CA PRO A 68 -8.95 6.51 -14.87
C PRO A 68 -8.01 7.55 -14.23
N PRO A 69 -7.31 8.37 -15.04
CA PRO A 69 -6.61 9.54 -14.54
C PRO A 69 -7.60 10.59 -13.97
N PRO A 70 -7.13 11.50 -13.09
CA PRO A 70 -5.73 11.78 -12.79
C PRO A 70 -5.14 10.86 -11.72
N HIS A 71 -3.96 10.29 -11.98
CA HIS A 71 -3.16 9.51 -11.02
C HIS A 71 -2.35 10.43 -10.09
N ASN A 72 -3.05 11.35 -9.43
CA ASN A 72 -2.47 12.33 -8.53
C ASN A 72 -2.50 11.85 -7.06
N ARG A 73 -2.20 12.73 -6.11
CA ARG A 73 -2.12 12.36 -4.69
C ARG A 73 -3.43 11.77 -4.18
N SER A 74 -4.57 12.37 -4.55
CA SER A 74 -5.89 11.92 -4.09
C SER A 74 -6.15 10.48 -4.53
N TYR A 75 -5.77 10.14 -5.76
CA TYR A 75 -5.91 8.79 -6.29
C TYR A 75 -5.21 7.74 -5.41
N PHE A 76 -3.95 7.98 -5.03
CA PHE A 76 -3.21 7.06 -4.16
C PHE A 76 -3.70 7.08 -2.71
N GLN A 77 -4.17 8.23 -2.22
CA GLN A 77 -4.80 8.33 -0.91
C GLN A 77 -6.10 7.52 -0.85
N ASP A 78 -6.89 7.49 -1.92
CA ASP A 78 -8.13 6.70 -1.97
C ASP A 78 -7.84 5.20 -1.98
N HIS A 79 -6.76 4.75 -2.64
CA HIS A 79 -6.28 3.36 -2.57
C HIS A 79 -5.88 2.95 -1.16
N LEU A 80 -5.11 3.81 -0.46
CA LEU A 80 -4.71 3.54 0.91
C LEU A 80 -5.89 3.61 1.88
N ARG A 81 -6.83 4.55 1.68
CA ARG A 81 -8.10 4.60 2.41
C ARG A 81 -8.89 3.30 2.25
N PHE A 82 -8.95 2.75 1.04
CA PHE A 82 -9.59 1.47 0.83
C PHE A 82 -8.92 0.37 1.66
N ALA A 83 -7.58 0.30 1.65
CA ALA A 83 -6.82 -0.65 2.45
C ALA A 83 -7.07 -0.46 3.97
N GLU A 84 -7.02 0.77 4.47
CA GLU A 84 -7.35 1.14 5.85
C GLU A 84 -8.71 0.59 6.26
N ASN A 85 -9.75 0.88 5.46
CA ASN A 85 -11.12 0.42 5.72
C ASN A 85 -11.25 -1.11 5.67
N TYR A 86 -10.61 -1.75 4.69
CA TYR A 86 -10.62 -3.20 4.53
C TYR A 86 -9.98 -3.87 5.75
N PHE A 87 -8.75 -3.49 6.10
CA PHE A 87 -8.01 -4.11 7.21
C PHE A 87 -8.65 -3.83 8.56
N ALA A 88 -9.17 -2.62 8.79
CA ALA A 88 -9.94 -2.32 10.00
C ALA A 88 -11.19 -3.22 10.10
N ARG A 89 -11.89 -3.46 8.98
CA ARG A 89 -13.09 -4.30 8.94
C ARG A 89 -12.79 -5.77 9.16
N VAL A 90 -11.85 -6.35 8.40
CA VAL A 90 -11.57 -7.80 8.46
C VAL A 90 -10.83 -8.20 9.73
N SER A 91 -10.02 -7.29 10.29
CA SER A 91 -9.36 -7.50 11.59
C SER A 91 -10.28 -7.23 12.79
N ARG A 92 -11.51 -6.73 12.56
CA ARG A 92 -12.45 -6.27 13.60
C ARG A 92 -11.84 -5.20 14.52
N GLY A 93 -11.07 -4.29 13.93
CA GLY A 93 -10.39 -3.22 14.63
C GLY A 93 -9.14 -3.63 15.39
N ASN A 94 -8.64 -4.87 15.24
CA ASN A 94 -7.39 -5.29 15.87
C ASN A 94 -6.15 -4.79 15.12
N LEU A 95 -6.30 -4.43 13.84
CA LEU A 95 -5.27 -3.81 13.02
C LEU A 95 -5.79 -2.49 12.45
N VAL A 96 -5.06 -1.41 12.71
CA VAL A 96 -5.29 -0.08 12.17
C VAL A 96 -4.13 0.26 11.24
N LEU A 97 -4.45 0.79 10.06
CA LEU A 97 -3.46 1.38 9.17
C LEU A 97 -3.60 2.90 9.27
N GLU A 98 -2.48 3.60 9.36
CA GLU A 98 -2.40 5.05 9.25
C GLU A 98 -1.45 5.35 8.11
N SER A 99 -1.90 6.03 7.05
CA SER A 99 -1.08 6.26 5.87
C SER A 99 -0.92 7.73 5.50
N GLU A 100 0.25 8.09 5.00
CA GLU A 100 0.52 9.40 4.41
C GLU A 100 1.13 9.23 3.01
N VAL A 101 0.65 10.02 2.03
CA VAL A 101 1.20 10.05 0.67
C VAL A 101 2.02 11.32 0.46
N PHE A 102 3.27 11.15 0.07
CA PHE A 102 4.24 12.20 -0.23
C PHE A 102 4.68 12.17 -1.72
N PRO A 103 5.11 13.31 -2.28
CA PRO A 103 5.05 14.65 -1.68
C PRO A 103 3.59 15.13 -1.48
N GLN A 104 3.39 16.07 -0.56
CA GLN A 104 2.05 16.53 -0.14
C GLN A 104 1.29 17.31 -1.23
N GLY A 105 2.00 17.86 -2.22
CA GLY A 105 1.38 18.57 -3.35
C GLY A 105 0.53 17.62 -4.21
N MET A 106 -0.65 18.08 -4.65
CA MET A 106 -1.63 17.25 -5.36
C MET A 106 -1.02 16.50 -6.55
N ASP A 107 -0.36 17.22 -7.44
CA ASP A 107 0.24 16.68 -8.66
C ASP A 107 1.77 16.56 -8.56
N ALA A 108 2.33 16.84 -7.37
CA ALA A 108 3.77 16.78 -7.15
C ALA A 108 4.29 15.34 -7.09
N VAL A 109 5.55 15.14 -7.45
CA VAL A 109 6.24 13.85 -7.44
C VAL A 109 7.70 14.05 -7.03
N TYR A 110 8.34 13.02 -6.52
CA TYR A 110 9.80 12.97 -6.45
C TYR A 110 10.34 12.55 -7.82
N GLN A 111 10.99 13.50 -8.50
CA GLN A 111 11.56 13.27 -9.83
C GLN A 111 12.89 12.52 -9.69
N LEU A 112 12.94 11.30 -10.21
CA LEU A 112 14.18 10.52 -10.30
C LEU A 112 15.08 11.06 -11.41
N ASP A 113 16.38 10.79 -11.31
CA ASP A 113 17.39 11.31 -12.23
C ASP A 113 17.54 10.45 -13.50
N LEU A 114 16.99 9.23 -13.50
CA LEU A 114 17.08 8.28 -14.60
C LEU A 114 15.71 7.99 -15.23
N LYS A 115 15.74 7.40 -16.42
CA LYS A 115 14.54 6.96 -17.15
C LYS A 115 14.06 5.62 -16.60
N MET A 116 12.81 5.26 -16.86
CA MET A 116 12.26 3.97 -16.45
C MET A 116 13.07 2.80 -17.02
N THR A 117 13.49 2.93 -18.27
CA THR A 117 14.32 1.93 -18.99
C THR A 117 15.69 1.68 -18.36
N ASP A 118 16.23 2.62 -17.59
CA ASP A 118 17.50 2.45 -16.86
C ASP A 118 17.34 1.60 -15.58
N TYR A 119 16.13 1.60 -15.01
CA TYR A 119 15.77 0.79 -13.84
C TYR A 119 15.27 -0.61 -14.23
N ASN A 120 14.71 -0.78 -15.42
CA ASN A 120 14.46 -2.10 -16.00
C ASN A 120 14.98 -2.17 -17.45
N PRO A 121 16.27 -2.51 -17.65
CA PRO A 121 16.84 -2.64 -18.99
C PRO A 121 16.30 -3.88 -19.74
N ASN A 122 15.64 -4.82 -19.04
CA ASN A 122 15.13 -6.08 -19.59
C ASN A 122 16.17 -6.89 -20.42
N THR A 123 17.45 -6.84 -20.03
CA THR A 123 18.55 -7.54 -20.72
C THR A 123 18.96 -8.86 -20.07
N SER A 124 18.91 -8.93 -18.74
CA SER A 124 19.14 -10.15 -17.95
C SER A 124 18.45 -10.04 -16.60
N ALA A 125 18.16 -11.18 -15.96
CA ALA A 125 17.57 -11.19 -14.61
C ALA A 125 18.41 -10.37 -13.60
N SER A 126 19.74 -10.50 -13.63
CA SER A 126 20.62 -9.74 -12.74
C SER A 126 20.57 -8.23 -12.99
N ALA A 127 20.48 -7.80 -14.26
CA ALA A 127 20.40 -6.38 -14.60
C ALA A 127 19.06 -5.77 -14.18
N ILE A 128 17.97 -6.55 -14.29
CA ILE A 128 16.65 -6.19 -13.78
C ILE A 128 16.71 -6.07 -12.26
N ASP A 129 17.19 -7.09 -11.56
CA ASP A 129 17.24 -7.10 -10.09
C ASP A 129 18.09 -5.93 -9.54
N GLU A 130 19.24 -5.66 -10.14
CA GLU A 130 20.08 -4.52 -9.80
C GLU A 130 19.36 -3.19 -10.04
N GLY A 131 18.68 -3.06 -11.17
CA GLY A 131 17.90 -1.86 -11.51
C GLY A 131 16.74 -1.61 -10.56
N LEU A 132 15.99 -2.65 -10.16
CA LEU A 132 14.91 -2.54 -9.18
C LEU A 132 15.44 -2.18 -7.77
N ALA A 133 16.61 -2.70 -7.40
CA ALA A 133 17.26 -2.30 -6.15
C ALA A 133 17.68 -0.82 -6.19
N ARG A 134 18.26 -0.36 -7.31
CA ARG A 134 18.60 1.07 -7.52
C ARG A 134 17.36 1.95 -7.48
N LEU A 135 16.25 1.53 -8.08
CA LEU A 135 14.99 2.27 -8.07
C LEU A 135 14.53 2.54 -6.63
N LEU A 136 14.51 1.51 -5.78
CA LEU A 136 14.12 1.68 -4.38
C LEU A 136 15.05 2.66 -3.64
N ARG A 137 16.37 2.53 -3.83
CA ARG A 137 17.36 3.43 -3.24
C ARG A 137 17.14 4.87 -3.66
N ASP A 138 17.08 5.12 -4.97
CA ASP A 138 16.98 6.47 -5.52
C ASP A 138 15.64 7.11 -5.14
N ALA A 139 14.55 6.34 -5.09
CA ALA A 139 13.25 6.80 -4.62
C ALA A 139 13.29 7.32 -3.18
N PHE A 140 13.86 6.55 -2.26
CA PHE A 140 13.98 7.00 -0.87
C PHE A 140 14.99 8.11 -0.68
N GLN A 141 16.09 8.14 -1.44
CA GLN A 141 17.04 9.26 -1.41
C GLN A 141 16.37 10.57 -1.85
N LYS A 142 15.55 10.56 -2.91
CA LYS A 142 14.80 11.76 -3.31
C LYS A 142 13.74 12.16 -2.29
N ALA A 143 13.10 11.19 -1.63
CA ALA A 143 12.15 11.48 -0.56
C ALA A 143 12.84 12.07 0.69
N ASP A 144 14.07 11.63 0.98
CA ASP A 144 14.88 12.13 2.11
C ASP A 144 15.26 13.61 1.98
N GLU A 145 15.29 14.13 0.75
CA GLU A 145 15.49 15.56 0.49
C GLU A 145 14.27 16.42 0.89
N ASP A 146 13.10 15.83 1.16
CA ASP A 146 11.89 16.54 1.57
C ASP A 146 11.85 16.75 3.10
N PRO A 147 12.03 17.98 3.60
CA PRO A 147 12.08 18.25 5.04
C PRO A 147 10.73 18.05 5.75
N ALA A 148 9.65 17.79 5.02
CA ALA A 148 8.36 17.46 5.60
C ALA A 148 8.23 15.99 6.01
N ILE A 149 9.15 15.12 5.57
CA ILE A 149 9.18 13.71 5.98
C ILE A 149 10.06 13.56 7.22
N ASP A 150 9.53 12.85 8.21
CA ASP A 150 10.26 12.33 9.36
C ASP A 150 10.06 10.82 9.33
N PHE A 151 11.08 10.08 8.84
CA PHE A 151 10.95 8.65 8.58
C PHE A 151 10.72 7.85 9.87
N SER A 152 11.18 8.36 11.01
CA SER A 152 11.00 7.74 12.33
C SER A 152 9.54 7.57 12.76
N ARG A 153 8.61 8.30 12.12
CA ARG A 153 7.17 8.21 12.37
C ARG A 153 6.52 6.99 11.71
N TYR A 154 7.20 6.31 10.80
CA TYR A 154 6.64 5.24 9.97
C TYR A 154 7.35 3.92 10.22
N ASN A 155 6.66 2.81 9.93
CA ASN A 155 7.19 1.45 10.07
C ASN A 155 6.83 0.55 8.89
N SER A 156 6.22 1.11 7.85
CA SER A 156 5.93 0.47 6.57
C SER A 156 6.08 1.51 5.47
N PHE A 157 6.58 1.09 4.31
CA PHE A 157 6.93 1.99 3.23
C PHE A 157 6.44 1.45 1.88
N ILE A 158 5.93 2.35 1.04
CA ILE A 158 5.42 2.04 -0.29
C ILE A 158 6.02 3.06 -1.27
N VAL A 159 6.47 2.59 -2.42
CA VAL A 159 6.87 3.45 -3.55
C VAL A 159 5.86 3.23 -4.67
N PHE A 160 5.08 4.25 -4.98
CA PHE A 160 4.29 4.32 -6.21
C PHE A 160 5.14 4.95 -7.29
N HIS A 161 5.36 4.25 -8.40
CA HIS A 161 6.07 4.78 -9.55
C HIS A 161 5.11 5.14 -10.68
N ALA A 162 5.49 6.11 -11.51
CA ALA A 162 4.79 6.45 -12.74
C ALA A 162 4.81 5.29 -13.75
N GLY A 163 3.82 5.24 -14.65
CA GLY A 163 3.67 4.17 -15.64
C GLY A 163 2.83 2.98 -15.13
N VAL A 164 2.74 1.95 -15.96
CA VAL A 164 1.95 0.74 -15.67
C VAL A 164 2.86 -0.34 -15.09
N GLY A 165 2.34 -1.12 -14.15
CA GLY A 165 3.03 -2.28 -13.61
C GLY A 165 3.11 -3.40 -14.65
N ARG A 166 4.27 -4.04 -14.80
CA ARG A 166 4.47 -5.17 -15.73
C ARG A 166 3.59 -6.40 -15.44
N ASP A 167 2.91 -6.43 -14.29
CA ASP A 167 2.03 -7.52 -13.88
C ASP A 167 0.75 -7.64 -14.74
N ILE A 168 0.49 -6.68 -15.62
CA ILE A 168 -0.66 -6.65 -16.52
C ILE A 168 -0.21 -7.09 -17.93
N ASP A 169 -0.34 -8.39 -18.24
CA ASP A 169 -0.06 -8.95 -19.57
C ASP A 169 -1.35 -9.12 -20.39
N PHE A 170 -1.46 -8.40 -21.51
CA PHE A 170 -2.59 -8.50 -22.45
C PHE A 170 -2.35 -9.49 -23.62
N GLY A 171 -1.30 -10.32 -23.56
CA GLY A 171 -1.02 -11.43 -24.49
C GLY A 171 0.16 -11.20 -25.44
N PHE A 172 0.66 -9.96 -25.53
CA PHE A 172 1.95 -9.58 -26.11
C PHE A 172 2.53 -8.47 -25.21
N ASP A 173 3.71 -8.70 -24.62
CA ASP A 173 4.41 -7.72 -23.77
C ASP A 173 5.07 -6.67 -24.67
N ASP A 174 4.26 -5.72 -25.16
CA ASP A 174 4.72 -4.60 -25.99
C ASP A 174 5.64 -3.64 -25.20
N THR A 175 5.59 -3.70 -23.86
CA THR A 175 6.31 -2.81 -22.94
C THR A 175 7.18 -3.59 -21.94
N PRO A 176 8.16 -4.37 -22.43
CA PRO A 176 8.90 -5.33 -21.61
C PRO A 176 9.83 -4.69 -20.57
N GLN A 177 9.99 -3.36 -20.62
CA GLN A 177 10.77 -2.58 -19.67
C GLN A 177 9.90 -1.90 -18.60
N ASP A 178 8.59 -2.14 -18.58
CA ASP A 178 7.73 -1.73 -17.47
C ASP A 178 8.23 -2.31 -16.14
N ILE A 179 8.07 -1.56 -15.06
CA ILE A 179 8.51 -1.98 -13.72
C ILE A 179 7.44 -2.91 -13.13
N PRO A 180 7.78 -4.14 -12.68
CA PRO A 180 6.83 -5.01 -12.00
C PRO A 180 6.53 -4.52 -10.57
N SER A 181 5.39 -4.89 -10.01
CA SER A 181 5.13 -4.71 -8.58
C SER A 181 5.93 -5.74 -7.79
N LEU A 182 6.69 -5.31 -6.79
CA LEU A 182 7.49 -6.22 -5.99
C LEU A 182 7.58 -5.83 -4.51
N PHE A 183 7.86 -6.84 -3.69
CA PHE A 183 8.28 -6.66 -2.31
C PHE A 183 9.80 -6.84 -2.21
N ILE A 184 10.51 -5.78 -1.83
CA ILE A 184 11.97 -5.80 -1.70
C ILE A 184 12.37 -6.10 -0.26
N THR A 185 13.30 -7.04 -0.09
CA THR A 185 13.87 -7.42 1.21
C THR A 185 15.26 -6.83 1.40
N SER A 186 15.73 -6.74 2.65
CA SER A 186 17.13 -6.39 2.92
C SER A 186 18.12 -7.34 2.25
N GLN A 187 17.80 -8.64 2.18
CA GLN A 187 18.63 -9.61 1.45
C GLN A 187 18.71 -9.30 -0.05
N PHE A 188 17.62 -8.84 -0.65
CA PHE A 188 17.61 -8.42 -2.05
C PHE A 188 18.50 -7.19 -2.26
N LEU A 189 18.44 -6.20 -1.38
CA LEU A 189 19.35 -5.04 -1.42
C LEU A 189 20.81 -5.45 -1.21
N GLN A 190 21.08 -6.37 -0.29
CA GLN A 190 22.43 -6.85 -0.02
C GLN A 190 23.01 -7.60 -1.22
N ASN A 191 22.20 -8.42 -1.89
CA ASN A 191 22.62 -9.20 -3.07
C ASN A 191 22.91 -8.30 -4.28
N ASN A 192 22.14 -7.22 -4.46
CA ASN A 192 22.17 -6.43 -5.68
C ASN A 192 22.95 -5.12 -5.55
N LEU A 193 23.05 -4.54 -4.34
CA LEU A 193 23.74 -3.27 -4.08
C LEU A 193 24.80 -3.37 -2.97
N GLY A 194 24.87 -4.49 -2.24
CA GLY A 194 25.79 -4.64 -1.11
C GLY A 194 25.43 -3.79 0.11
N ILE A 195 24.15 -3.43 0.26
CA ILE A 195 23.62 -2.64 1.39
C ILE A 195 22.52 -3.41 2.14
N ASP A 196 22.50 -3.30 3.46
CA ASP A 196 21.49 -3.94 4.31
C ASP A 196 20.18 -3.13 4.42
N GLY A 197 20.19 -1.89 3.93
CA GLY A 197 19.07 -0.96 3.95
C GLY A 197 19.45 0.36 3.29
N ILE A 198 18.46 1.24 3.09
CA ILE A 198 18.66 2.58 2.53
C ILE A 198 18.68 3.57 3.70
N PRO A 199 19.79 4.29 3.93
CA PRO A 199 19.83 5.31 4.97
C PRO A 199 18.93 6.50 4.60
N VAL A 200 18.21 7.02 5.61
CA VAL A 200 17.31 8.18 5.55
C VAL A 200 17.48 8.99 6.85
N ASP A 201 16.86 10.17 6.92
CA ASP A 201 17.02 11.20 7.95
C ASP A 201 18.48 11.73 8.05
N GLY A 202 19.13 11.93 6.89
CA GLY A 202 20.55 12.32 6.75
C GLY A 202 20.88 13.81 6.92
#